data_AF-A0A925W8E4-F1
#
_entry.id   AF-A0A925W8E4-F1
#
_cell.length_a   1.000
_cell.length_b   1.000
_cell.length_c   1.000
_cell.angle_alpha   90.00
_cell.angle_beta   90.00
_cell.angle_gamma   90.00
#
_symmetry.space_group_name_H-M   'P 1'
#
loop_
_entity.id
_entity.type
_entity.pdbx_description
1 polymer ?
#
loop_
_entity_poly.entity_id
_entity_poly.type
_entity_poly.pdbx_seq_one_letter_code
_entity_poly.pdbx_strand_id
1 'polypeptide(L)' 'MDERYDVVVIGGGAAGLSGAVALSRARRSVLVIDAGA' A
#
# COMPACT_ATOMS: atom_id res chain seq x y z
N MET A 1 -8.39 14.02 12.36
CA MET A 1 -8.04 12.62 12.66
C MET A 1 -6.76 12.35 11.89
N ASP A 2 -5.64 12.12 12.55
CA ASP A 2 -4.40 11.71 11.86
C ASP A 2 -4.48 10.21 11.59
N GLU A 3 -4.72 9.82 10.35
CA GLU A 3 -4.62 8.42 9.93
C GLU A 3 -3.15 8.06 9.75
N ARG A 4 -2.62 7.23 10.65
CA ARG A 4 -1.26 6.68 10.53
C ARG A 4 -1.28 5.36 9.78
N TYR A 5 -0.48 5.29 8.74
CA TYR A 5 -0.16 4.06 8.02
C TYR A 5 1.22 3.55 8.43
N ASP A 6 1.37 2.23 8.55
CA ASP A 6 2.67 1.60 8.79
C ASP A 6 3.56 1.65 7.54
N VAL A 7 2.95 1.56 6.34
CA VAL A 7 3.68 1.54 5.06
C VAL A 7 2.92 2.35 4.01
N VAL A 8 3.68 3.06 3.17
CA VAL A 8 3.19 3.72 1.95
C VAL A 8 3.81 3.04 0.74
N VAL A 9 2.99 2.63 -0.22
CA VAL A 9 3.40 2.07 -1.51
C VAL A 9 3.03 3.06 -2.61
N ILE A 10 4.00 3.42 -3.45
CA ILE A 10 3.80 4.31 -4.60
C ILE A 10 3.79 3.47 -5.88
N GLY A 11 2.67 3.52 -6.62
CA GLY A 11 2.39 2.75 -7.83
C GLY A 11 1.47 1.54 -7.60
N GLY A 12 0.34 1.51 -8.32
CA GLY A 12 -0.69 0.47 -8.27
C GLY A 12 -0.50 -0.68 -9.27
N GLY A 13 0.65 -0.74 -9.95
CA GLY A 13 1.00 -1.82 -10.88
C GLY A 13 1.25 -3.17 -10.18
N ALA A 14 1.49 -4.22 -10.98
CA ALA A 14 1.60 -5.60 -10.49
C ALA A 14 2.60 -5.76 -9.32
N ALA A 15 3.77 -5.12 -9.38
CA ALA A 15 4.77 -5.19 -8.32
C ALA A 15 4.30 -4.48 -7.03
N GLY A 16 3.76 -3.26 -7.15
CA GLY A 16 3.30 -2.47 -6.01
C GLY A 16 2.15 -3.15 -5.27
N LEU A 17 1.15 -3.65 -6.01
CA LEU A 17 0.00 -4.33 -5.42
C LEU A 17 0.39 -5.68 -4.79
N SER A 18 1.31 -6.42 -5.41
CA SER A 18 1.83 -7.68 -4.84
C SER A 18 2.50 -7.43 -3.48
N GLY A 19 3.32 -6.38 -3.37
CA GLY A 19 3.91 -5.96 -2.11
C GLY A 19 2.87 -5.49 -1.08
N ALA A 20 1.88 -4.69 -1.50
CA ALA A 20 0.83 -4.21 -0.63
C ALA A 20 -0.01 -5.35 -0.03
N VAL A 21 -0.32 -6.40 -0.81
CA VAL A 21 -1.01 -7.60 -0.34
C VAL A 21 -0.17 -8.36 0.68
N ALA A 22 1.13 -8.54 0.42
CA ALA A 22 2.03 -9.21 1.36
C ALA A 22 2.13 -8.46 2.70
N LEU A 23 2.25 -7.13 2.66
CA LEU A 23 2.32 -6.27 3.84
C LEU A 23 0.98 -6.23 4.61
N SER A 24 -0.14 -6.19 3.89
CA SER A 24 -1.47 -6.28 4.49
C SER A 24 -1.67 -7.62 5.21
N ARG A 25 -1.19 -8.74 4.62
CA ARG A 25 -1.16 -10.06 5.27
C ARG A 25 -0.27 -10.10 6.52
N ALA A 26 0.79 -9.29 6.54
CA ALA A 26 1.63 -9.09 7.72
C ALA A 26 0.98 -8.18 8.79
N ARG A 27 -0.30 -7.83 8.62
CA ARG A 27 -1.09 -6.97 9.51
C ARG A 27 -0.55 -5.54 9.62
N ARG A 28 0.02 -5.02 8.53
CA ARG A 28 0.40 -3.61 8.41
C ARG A 28 -0.74 -2.81 7.78
N SER A 29 -0.99 -1.61 8.28
CA SER A 29 -1.84 -0.65 7.57
C SER A 29 -1.06 -0.08 6.39
N VAL A 30 -1.55 -0.30 5.17
CA VAL A 30 -0.86 0.06 3.92
C VAL A 30 -1.67 1.10 3.17
N LEU A 31 -1.05 2.24 2.87
CA LEU A 31 -1.57 3.23 1.92
C LEU A 31 -0.94 2.98 0.55
N VAL A 32 -1.77 2.69 -0.46
CA VAL A 32 -1.32 2.63 -1.86
C VAL A 32 -1.70 3.93 -2.54
N ILE A 33 -0.71 4.59 -3.14
CA ILE A 33 -0.91 5.79 -3.97
C ILE A 33 -0.58 5.40 -5.40
N ASP A 34 -1.57 5.46 -6.28
CA ASP A 34 -1.40 5.27 -7.71
C ASP A 34 -1.71 6.56 -8.45
N ALA A 35 -1.06 6.78 -9.60
CA ALA A 35 -1.32 7.95 -10.44
C ALA A 35 -2.65 7.83 -11.20
N GLY A 36 -3.30 6.67 -11.15
CA GLY A 36 -4.45 6.34 -11.97
C GLY A 36 -4.08 5.99 -13.40
N ALA A 37 -5.12 5.69 -14.18
CA ALA A 37 -5.15 5.78 -15.62
C ALA A 37 -6.21 6.82 -16.01
#